data_AF-A0A0G1B6T5-F1
#
_entry.id   AF-A0A0G1B6T5-F1
#
_cell.length_a   1.000
_cell.length_b   1.000
_cell.length_c   1.000
_cell.angle_alpha   90.00
_cell.angle_beta   90.00
_cell.angle_gamma   90.00
#
_symmetry.space_group_name_H-M   'P 1'
#
loop_
_entity.id
_entity.type
_entity.pdbx_description
1 polymer ?
#
loop_
_entity_poly.entity_id
_entity_poly.type
_entity_poly.pdbx_seq_one_letter_code
_entity_poly.pdbx_strand_id
1 'polypeptide(L)'
;MAWFTDRGLIMYKDFLNFYFPLSTYFVLPFFKITDWNLETEPILSLAIALLTLILIFKTATRFLSPLGTSLSLFFFAVLFYYFTTAIQYSGEAITGFFLILTVNRVFSFLGSKNDSTHDLTVGVSSCSRFASPTSSEPTTSTCLRRVVLRRYNKNRDIFIIGILISSTVLFNQISALALFVITIFTLLNIRKGLNQQFLKSLLFLSFAIILPMLLVSLYFVKQNALPDLIYNNLFYYINYIKLARGSGNLLNLPWNEIFLFYIPVIIGIYSISTLKVIPPTLRTALFLLLSVSIITIPSIIFSVFHRHHFLYALPILALLFGLVLELSIKSKRLFPKIITLAAGIFMIYQLFITILPWYSARLISGRNNNIANDILPGDSMLDTVTWIKENTTTRDTVLVAGDGLFYFKAERLPSTKFFTVLPWHYKPIGQVAPIIQNNRPNYWVISPSYLKRISSPEGWDSPEITGFIMGELKSCYKQVSSFSDWEIWQKSCS
;
A
#
# COMPACT_ATOMS: atom_id res chain seq x y z
N MET A 1 12.42 -9.49 -1.08
CA MET A 1 13.08 -8.32 -0.45
C MET A 1 13.38 -8.53 1.02
N ALA A 2 12.39 -8.77 1.89
CA ALA A 2 12.62 -8.97 3.32
C ALA A 2 13.66 -10.07 3.60
N TRP A 3 13.66 -11.15 2.81
CA TRP A 3 14.66 -12.22 2.90
C TRP A 3 16.10 -11.74 2.68
N PHE A 4 16.36 -10.87 1.70
CA PHE A 4 17.70 -10.30 1.51
C PHE A 4 18.16 -9.51 2.73
N THR A 5 17.26 -8.74 3.34
CA THR A 5 17.55 -8.01 4.59
C THR A 5 17.86 -8.95 5.75
N ASP A 6 17.16 -10.08 5.84
CA ASP A 6 17.46 -11.11 6.84
C ASP A 6 18.82 -11.78 6.64
N ARG A 7 19.22 -11.96 5.37
CA ARG A 7 20.57 -12.44 5.01
C ARG A 7 21.67 -11.38 5.19
N GLY A 8 21.35 -10.22 5.77
CA GLY A 8 22.31 -9.16 6.09
C GLY A 8 22.58 -8.17 4.96
N LEU A 9 21.86 -8.27 3.83
CA LEU A 9 22.00 -7.30 2.74
C LEU A 9 21.29 -5.99 3.07
N ILE A 10 21.91 -4.88 2.67
CA ILE A 10 21.40 -3.53 2.89
C ILE A 10 20.67 -3.05 1.62
N MET A 11 19.40 -2.63 1.79
CA MET A 11 18.60 -2.05 0.71
C MET A 11 19.32 -0.88 0.03
N TYR A 12 19.17 -0.78 -1.29
CA TYR A 12 19.78 0.20 -2.20
C TYR A 12 21.31 0.14 -2.32
N LYS A 13 22.00 -0.46 -1.35
CA LYS A 13 23.44 -0.74 -1.41
C LYS A 13 23.72 -2.06 -2.12
N ASP A 14 23.13 -3.13 -1.59
CA ASP A 14 23.43 -4.51 -1.99
C ASP A 14 22.33 -5.11 -2.86
N PHE A 15 21.12 -4.52 -2.84
CA PHE A 15 20.02 -4.84 -3.75
C PHE A 15 19.10 -3.63 -3.93
N LEU A 16 18.62 -3.41 -5.15
CA LEU A 16 17.69 -2.32 -5.45
C LEU A 16 16.27 -2.65 -4.94
N ASN A 17 15.55 -1.63 -4.47
CA ASN A 17 14.15 -1.72 -4.08
C ASN A 17 13.37 -0.55 -4.68
N PHE A 18 12.12 -0.78 -5.08
CA PHE A 18 11.26 0.26 -5.65
C PHE A 18 10.43 0.98 -4.60
N TYR A 19 10.37 0.46 -3.38
CA TYR A 19 9.58 1.01 -2.30
C TYR A 19 10.49 1.51 -1.20
N PHE A 20 10.04 2.51 -0.46
CA PHE A 20 10.72 2.93 0.75
C PHE A 20 10.83 1.75 1.75
N PRO A 21 11.87 1.75 2.60
CA PRO A 21 12.31 0.55 3.29
C PRO A 21 11.39 0.11 4.44
N LEU A 22 10.50 0.99 4.92
CA LEU A 22 9.71 0.70 6.12
C LEU A 22 8.72 -0.44 5.91
N SER A 23 8.16 -0.57 4.71
CA SER A 23 7.29 -1.71 4.35
C SER A 23 8.01 -3.05 4.48
N THR A 24 9.26 -3.12 4.02
CA THR A 24 10.09 -4.34 4.09
C THR A 24 10.45 -4.66 5.54
N TYR A 25 10.86 -3.66 6.33
CA TYR A 25 11.17 -3.87 7.74
C TYR A 25 9.94 -4.22 8.59
N PHE A 26 8.75 -3.74 8.22
CA PHE A 26 7.51 -4.02 8.93
C PHE A 26 7.05 -5.47 8.80
N VAL A 27 7.22 -6.08 7.62
CA VAL A 27 6.82 -7.48 7.38
C VAL A 27 7.89 -8.49 7.80
N LEU A 28 9.13 -8.05 8.01
CA LEU A 28 10.26 -8.92 8.37
C LEU A 28 9.98 -9.80 9.61
N PRO A 29 9.47 -9.27 10.76
CA PRO A 29 9.22 -10.10 11.94
C PRO A 29 8.16 -11.17 11.68
N PHE A 30 7.15 -10.87 10.86
CA PHE A 30 6.11 -11.83 10.50
C PHE A 30 6.71 -13.03 9.77
N PHE A 31 7.49 -12.79 8.71
CA PHE A 31 8.13 -13.86 7.96
C PHE A 31 9.15 -14.66 8.78
N LYS A 32 9.83 -14.03 9.75
CA LYS A 32 10.71 -14.77 10.68
C LYS A 32 9.93 -15.73 11.58
N ILE A 33 8.78 -15.30 12.10
CA ILE A 33 7.95 -16.11 13.00
C ILE A 33 7.32 -17.29 12.23
N THR A 34 7.04 -17.10 10.95
CA THR A 34 6.45 -18.14 10.08
C THR A 34 7.50 -18.99 9.35
N ASP A 35 8.77 -18.89 9.74
CA ASP A 35 9.90 -19.60 9.11
C ASP A 35 9.93 -19.44 7.58
N TRP A 36 9.68 -18.21 7.12
CA TRP A 36 9.59 -17.84 5.71
C TRP A 36 8.56 -18.63 4.90
N ASN A 37 7.55 -19.23 5.56
CA ASN A 37 6.46 -19.90 4.89
C ASN A 37 5.57 -18.87 4.16
N LEU A 38 5.69 -18.81 2.84
CA LEU A 38 4.92 -17.89 1.99
C LEU A 38 3.41 -18.18 2.01
N GLU A 39 3.00 -19.40 2.36
CA GLU A 39 1.59 -19.75 2.55
C GLU A 39 0.90 -19.01 3.70
N THR A 40 1.69 -18.33 4.54
CA THR A 40 1.18 -17.53 5.67
C THR A 40 0.97 -16.05 5.32
N GLU A 41 1.50 -15.56 4.19
CA GLU A 41 1.23 -14.20 3.69
C GLU A 41 -0.28 -13.82 3.62
N PRO A 42 -1.21 -14.74 3.28
CA PRO A 42 -2.64 -14.45 3.25
C PRO A 42 -3.17 -13.99 4.61
N ILE A 43 -2.63 -14.58 5.67
CA ILE A 43 -3.03 -14.32 7.05
C ILE A 43 -2.66 -12.88 7.43
N LEU A 44 -1.48 -12.42 7.01
CA LEU A 44 -1.06 -11.03 7.22
C LEU A 44 -2.01 -10.05 6.51
N SER A 45 -2.35 -10.32 5.25
CA SER A 45 -3.30 -9.50 4.49
C SER A 45 -4.69 -9.45 5.14
N LEU A 46 -5.22 -10.60 5.59
CA LEU A 46 -6.48 -10.70 6.34
C LEU A 46 -6.41 -9.89 7.65
N ALA A 47 -5.32 -10.00 8.41
CA ALA A 47 -5.14 -9.25 9.65
C ALA A 47 -5.17 -7.73 9.39
N ILE A 48 -4.47 -7.26 8.34
CA ILE A 48 -4.49 -5.85 7.92
C ILE A 48 -5.91 -5.44 7.49
N ALA A 49 -6.63 -6.29 6.78
CA ALA A 49 -8.01 -6.02 6.35
C ALA A 49 -8.95 -5.84 7.55
N LEU A 50 -8.85 -6.72 8.55
CA LEU A 50 -9.66 -6.65 9.78
C LEU A 50 -9.34 -5.39 10.59
N LEU A 51 -8.05 -5.06 10.76
CA LEU A 51 -7.64 -3.83 11.42
C LEU A 51 -8.14 -2.59 10.67
N THR A 52 -8.11 -2.63 9.34
CA THR A 52 -8.63 -1.56 8.48
C THR A 52 -10.14 -1.41 8.61
N LEU A 53 -10.90 -2.51 8.64
CA LEU A 53 -12.35 -2.51 8.91
C LEU A 53 -12.68 -1.87 10.26
N ILE A 54 -11.94 -2.21 11.32
CA ILE A 54 -12.10 -1.61 12.65
C ILE A 54 -11.87 -0.10 12.59
N LEU A 55 -10.84 0.36 11.86
CA LEU A 55 -10.58 1.79 11.68
C LEU A 55 -11.65 2.49 10.85
N ILE A 56 -12.17 1.86 9.79
CA ILE A 56 -13.29 2.39 9.01
C ILE A 56 -14.51 2.54 9.90
N PHE A 57 -14.89 1.50 10.65
CA PHE A 57 -16.01 1.54 11.60
C PHE A 57 -15.85 2.67 12.63
N LYS A 58 -14.68 2.74 13.29
CA LYS A 58 -14.37 3.78 14.29
C LYS A 58 -14.33 5.19 13.71
N THR A 59 -14.03 5.34 12.43
CA THR A 59 -14.02 6.65 11.76
C THR A 59 -15.42 7.04 11.32
N ALA A 60 -16.13 6.13 10.65
CA ALA A 60 -17.48 6.31 10.16
C ALA A 60 -18.46 6.67 11.28
N THR A 61 -18.46 5.93 12.38
CA THR A 61 -19.38 6.14 13.53
C THR A 61 -19.29 7.52 14.19
N ARG A 62 -18.25 8.31 13.89
CA ARG A 62 -18.10 9.67 14.40
C ARG A 62 -19.01 10.69 13.70
N PHE A 63 -19.41 10.39 12.46
CA PHE A 63 -20.16 11.36 11.65
C PHE A 63 -21.25 10.72 10.77
N LEU A 64 -21.22 9.41 10.54
CA LEU A 64 -22.24 8.69 9.78
C LEU A 64 -23.25 8.02 10.71
N SER A 65 -24.46 7.81 10.17
CA SER A 65 -25.46 6.95 10.78
C SER A 65 -25.05 5.46 10.72
N PRO A 66 -25.76 4.56 11.41
CA PRO A 66 -25.54 3.12 11.27
C PRO A 66 -25.62 2.65 9.81
N LEU A 67 -26.53 3.22 9.00
CA LEU A 67 -26.65 2.88 7.58
C LEU A 67 -25.39 3.28 6.78
N GLY A 68 -24.95 4.53 6.89
CA GLY A 68 -23.74 5.01 6.20
C GLY A 68 -22.48 4.25 6.65
N THR A 69 -22.43 3.87 7.92
CA THR A 69 -21.36 3.03 8.47
C THR A 69 -21.36 1.65 7.84
N SER A 70 -22.50 0.95 7.80
CA SER A 70 -22.63 -0.36 7.18
C SER A 70 -22.29 -0.35 5.68
N LEU A 71 -22.71 0.70 4.96
CA LEU A 71 -22.38 0.88 3.55
C LEU A 71 -20.87 1.04 3.32
N SER A 72 -20.19 1.78 4.20
CA SER A 72 -18.73 1.92 4.14
C SER A 72 -18.01 0.57 4.33
N LEU A 73 -18.44 -0.20 5.33
CA LEU A 73 -17.85 -1.51 5.63
C LEU A 73 -18.11 -2.51 4.50
N PHE A 74 -19.33 -2.53 3.96
CA PHE A 74 -19.70 -3.39 2.84
C PHE A 74 -18.83 -3.12 1.61
N PHE A 75 -18.68 -1.84 1.23
CA PHE A 75 -17.86 -1.44 0.09
C PHE A 75 -16.40 -1.89 0.23
N PHE A 76 -15.82 -1.70 1.42
CA PHE A 76 -14.47 -2.18 1.70
C PHE A 76 -14.37 -3.71 1.61
N ALA A 77 -15.26 -4.44 2.30
CA ALA A 77 -15.18 -5.90 2.40
C ALA A 77 -15.32 -6.61 1.04
N VAL A 78 -16.21 -6.12 0.18
CA VAL A 78 -16.46 -6.69 -1.16
C VAL A 78 -15.28 -6.45 -2.10
N LEU A 79 -14.66 -5.28 -2.03
CA LEU A 79 -13.61 -4.89 -2.97
C LEU A 79 -12.20 -5.25 -2.50
N PHE A 80 -11.98 -5.38 -1.20
CA PHE A 80 -10.63 -5.65 -0.66
C PHE A 80 -10.05 -6.93 -1.26
N TYR A 81 -10.74 -8.07 -1.13
CA TYR A 81 -10.17 -9.30 -1.66
C TYR A 81 -10.21 -9.36 -3.18
N TYR A 82 -11.21 -8.75 -3.83
CA TYR A 82 -11.25 -8.65 -5.28
C TYR A 82 -9.99 -7.95 -5.85
N PHE A 83 -9.52 -6.89 -5.18
CA PHE A 83 -8.32 -6.15 -5.58
C PHE A 83 -7.02 -6.69 -4.98
N THR A 84 -7.07 -7.56 -3.97
CA THR A 84 -5.93 -8.42 -3.67
C THR A 84 -5.78 -9.42 -4.81
N THR A 85 -4.88 -9.13 -5.74
CA THR A 85 -4.49 -10.07 -6.79
C THR A 85 -4.04 -11.40 -6.18
N ALA A 86 -3.94 -12.48 -6.97
CA ALA A 86 -3.37 -13.76 -6.50
C ALA A 86 -1.99 -13.60 -5.81
N ILE A 87 -1.32 -12.49 -6.13
CA ILE A 87 -0.13 -11.98 -5.48
C ILE A 87 -0.56 -11.11 -4.30
N GLN A 88 -0.27 -11.55 -3.09
CA GLN A 88 -0.69 -10.87 -1.87
C GLN A 88 0.23 -9.72 -1.53
N TYR A 89 0.03 -8.59 -2.19
CA TYR A 89 0.75 -7.37 -1.87
C TYR A 89 0.24 -6.76 -0.56
N SER A 90 0.82 -7.20 0.54
CA SER A 90 0.67 -6.60 1.86
C SER A 90 1.07 -5.12 1.87
N GLY A 91 1.98 -4.69 0.98
CA GLY A 91 2.49 -3.31 0.91
C GLY A 91 1.41 -2.23 0.73
N GLU A 92 0.57 -2.33 -0.29
CA GLU A 92 -0.50 -1.37 -0.56
C GLU A 92 -1.61 -1.44 0.48
N ALA A 93 -1.92 -2.64 0.99
CA ALA A 93 -2.88 -2.82 2.07
C ALA A 93 -2.39 -2.16 3.38
N ILE A 94 -1.11 -2.33 3.74
CA ILE A 94 -0.47 -1.65 4.88
C ILE A 94 -0.51 -0.13 4.67
N THR A 95 -0.21 0.33 3.46
CA THR A 95 -0.26 1.75 3.11
C THR A 95 -1.68 2.31 3.29
N GLY A 96 -2.70 1.58 2.84
CA GLY A 96 -4.10 1.93 3.04
C GLY A 96 -4.50 1.97 4.51
N PHE A 97 -4.04 1.00 5.32
CA PHE A 97 -4.23 0.98 6.77
C PHE A 97 -3.65 2.24 7.44
N PHE A 98 -2.42 2.61 7.13
CA PHE A 98 -1.79 3.82 7.69
C PHE A 98 -2.44 5.11 7.17
N LEU A 99 -2.94 5.13 5.93
CA LEU A 99 -3.69 6.25 5.38
C LEU A 99 -5.00 6.48 6.13
N ILE A 100 -5.81 5.43 6.36
CA ILE A 100 -7.05 5.55 7.16
C ILE A 100 -6.76 5.88 8.62
N LEU A 101 -5.66 5.37 9.19
CA LEU A 101 -5.23 5.73 10.55
C LEU A 101 -4.90 7.22 10.66
N THR A 102 -4.23 7.77 9.64
CA THR A 102 -3.95 9.21 9.53
C THR A 102 -5.24 10.02 9.46
N VAL A 103 -6.18 9.62 8.58
CA VAL A 103 -7.50 10.29 8.45
C VAL A 103 -8.33 10.18 9.74
N ASN A 104 -8.33 9.03 10.42
CA ASN A 104 -8.96 8.87 11.73
C ASN A 104 -8.38 9.85 12.76
N ARG A 105 -7.06 10.07 12.73
CA ARG A 105 -6.40 11.03 13.62
C ARG A 105 -6.76 12.47 13.28
N VAL A 106 -6.82 12.83 12.01
CA VAL A 106 -7.30 14.14 11.55
C VAL A 106 -8.73 14.40 12.02
N PHE A 107 -9.65 13.43 11.89
CA PHE A 107 -11.00 13.57 12.43
C PHE A 107 -11.06 13.67 13.96
N SER A 108 -10.13 13.02 14.66
CA SER A 108 -10.00 13.16 16.13
C SER A 108 -9.59 14.59 16.50
N PHE A 109 -8.64 15.14 15.76
CA PHE A 109 -8.20 16.52 15.88
C PHE A 109 -9.34 17.52 15.62
N LEU A 110 -10.15 17.29 14.58
CA LEU A 110 -11.29 18.15 14.29
C LEU A 110 -12.40 18.07 15.35
N GLY A 111 -12.72 16.88 15.87
CA GLY A 111 -13.74 16.70 16.90
C GLY A 111 -13.42 17.48 18.18
N SER A 112 -12.15 17.50 18.59
CA SER A 112 -11.69 18.27 19.76
C SER A 112 -11.86 19.78 19.67
N LYS A 113 -12.05 20.32 18.46
CA LYS A 113 -12.18 21.75 18.21
C LYS A 113 -13.59 22.27 18.52
N ASN A 114 -14.59 21.39 18.48
CA ASN A 114 -15.97 21.75 18.82
C ASN A 114 -16.25 21.69 20.33
N ASP A 115 -15.39 21.00 21.11
CA ASP A 115 -15.46 20.91 22.57
C ASP A 115 -14.51 21.92 23.25
N SER A 116 -14.34 23.13 22.69
CA SER A 116 -13.44 24.14 23.25
C SER A 116 -14.03 24.96 24.41
N THR A 117 -15.19 24.57 24.94
CA THR A 117 -15.52 24.87 26.33
C THR A 117 -14.73 23.90 27.19
N HIS A 118 -14.13 24.37 28.28
CA HIS A 118 -13.34 23.54 29.20
C HIS A 118 -14.18 22.38 29.77
N ASP A 119 -14.31 21.24 29.07
CA ASP A 119 -15.23 20.20 29.51
C ASP A 119 -14.57 18.83 29.68
N LEU A 120 -14.61 18.43 30.94
CA LEU A 120 -14.45 17.09 31.47
C LEU A 120 -15.34 16.11 30.70
N THR A 121 -14.73 15.17 29.97
CA THR A 121 -15.48 14.01 29.47
C THR A 121 -15.92 13.15 30.66
N VAL A 122 -17.20 13.20 31.00
CA VAL A 122 -17.81 12.36 32.03
C VAL A 122 -18.05 10.96 31.45
N GLY A 123 -17.24 9.99 31.85
CA GLY A 123 -17.55 8.57 31.68
C GLY A 123 -18.55 8.12 32.74
N VAL A 124 -19.69 7.56 32.32
CA VAL A 124 -20.65 6.92 33.25
C VAL A 124 -20.21 5.47 33.42
N SER A 125 -19.68 5.12 34.59
CA SER A 125 -19.48 3.71 34.98
C SER A 125 -20.76 3.16 35.61
N SER A 126 -21.10 1.93 35.26
CA SER A 126 -22.24 1.11 35.70
C SER A 126 -22.62 1.29 37.18
N CYS A 127 -23.88 1.60 37.47
CA CYS A 127 -24.41 1.49 38.82
C CYS A 127 -24.69 0.00 39.12
N SER A 128 -23.98 -0.60 40.06
CA SER A 128 -24.29 -1.94 40.58
C SER A 128 -25.42 -1.82 41.61
N ARG A 129 -26.59 -2.42 41.33
CA ARG A 129 -27.64 -2.58 42.33
C ARG A 129 -27.27 -3.72 43.28
N PHE A 130 -26.83 -3.40 44.49
CA PHE A 130 -27.00 -4.34 45.61
C PHE A 130 -28.38 -4.10 46.19
N ALA A 131 -29.33 -4.98 45.88
CA ALA A 131 -30.62 -5.01 46.56
C ALA A 131 -30.47 -5.86 47.82
N SER A 132 -30.58 -5.24 48.99
CA SER A 132 -30.97 -5.92 50.22
C SER A 132 -32.50 -6.06 50.22
N PRO A 133 -33.07 -7.27 50.41
CA PRO A 133 -34.49 -7.50 50.23
C PRO A 133 -35.27 -7.34 51.54
N THR A 134 -35.16 -6.22 52.26
CA THR A 134 -36.07 -5.89 53.38
C THR A 134 -35.80 -4.49 53.95
N SER A 135 -36.39 -3.43 53.37
CA SER A 135 -36.71 -2.19 54.10
C SER A 135 -37.39 -1.18 53.17
N SER A 136 -38.51 -0.61 53.62
CA SER A 136 -39.33 0.41 52.93
C SER A 136 -38.76 1.83 53.07
N GLU A 137 -37.46 2.02 52.85
CA GLU A 137 -36.85 3.36 52.80
C GLU A 137 -36.20 3.62 51.43
N PRO A 138 -36.25 4.87 50.92
CA PRO A 138 -35.67 5.20 49.63
C PRO A 138 -34.14 5.12 49.71
N THR A 139 -33.58 4.07 49.10
CA THR A 139 -32.14 3.91 48.93
C THR A 139 -31.60 5.02 48.03
N THR A 140 -30.88 5.97 48.61
CA THR A 140 -30.07 6.94 47.89
C THR A 140 -28.91 6.20 47.21
N SER A 141 -29.05 5.91 45.92
CA SER A 141 -27.95 5.35 45.13
C SER A 141 -26.86 6.41 44.93
N THR A 142 -25.82 6.38 45.75
CA THR A 142 -24.57 7.14 45.51
C THR A 142 -23.81 6.49 44.36
N CYS A 143 -24.08 6.93 43.13
CA CYS A 143 -23.31 6.48 41.97
C CYS A 143 -21.98 7.28 41.93
N LEU A 144 -20.89 6.65 42.37
CA LEU A 144 -19.53 7.21 42.37
C LEU A 144 -19.08 7.43 40.92
N ARG A 145 -19.19 8.67 40.44
CA ARG A 145 -18.71 9.11 39.13
C ARG A 145 -17.17 9.12 39.14
N ARG A 146 -16.53 8.10 38.57
CA ARG A 146 -15.10 8.12 38.30
C ARG A 146 -14.84 9.02 37.08
N VAL A 147 -14.60 10.30 37.33
CA VAL A 147 -14.27 11.27 36.29
C VAL A 147 -12.85 11.03 35.81
N VAL A 148 -12.70 10.39 34.65
CA VAL A 148 -11.40 10.28 33.97
C VAL A 148 -11.13 11.58 33.21
N LEU A 149 -10.41 12.50 33.85
CA LEU A 149 -9.92 13.73 33.23
C LEU A 149 -8.88 13.42 32.15
N ARG A 150 -9.30 13.35 30.87
CA ARG A 150 -8.34 13.34 29.74
C ARG A 150 -8.07 14.76 29.27
N ARG A 151 -6.92 15.32 29.67
CA ARG A 151 -6.41 16.59 29.12
C ARG A 151 -6.14 16.41 27.62
N TYR A 152 -6.91 17.08 26.77
CA TYR A 152 -6.73 17.02 25.33
C TYR A 152 -5.56 17.93 24.90
N ASN A 153 -4.47 17.35 24.41
CA ASN A 153 -3.30 18.11 23.94
C ASN A 153 -3.29 18.20 22.42
N LYS A 154 -3.75 19.33 21.88
CA LYS A 154 -3.81 19.64 20.45
C LYS A 154 -2.46 19.45 19.73
N ASN A 155 -1.36 19.85 20.36
CA ASN A 155 -0.03 19.73 19.75
C ASN A 155 0.43 18.28 19.65
N ARG A 156 0.05 17.44 20.62
CA ARG A 156 0.31 15.99 20.57
C ARG A 156 -0.37 15.36 19.37
N ASP A 157 -1.62 15.73 19.10
CA ASP A 157 -2.37 15.14 17.98
C ASP A 157 -1.81 15.59 16.63
N ILE A 158 -1.41 16.85 16.50
CA ILE A 158 -0.72 17.37 15.32
C ILE A 158 0.63 16.68 15.10
N PHE A 159 1.40 16.47 16.17
CA PHE A 159 2.66 15.73 16.12
C PHE A 159 2.43 14.28 15.66
N ILE A 160 1.45 13.58 16.22
CA ILE A 160 1.09 12.21 15.79
C ILE A 160 0.67 12.18 14.33
N ILE A 161 -0.13 13.15 13.86
CA ILE A 161 -0.50 13.27 12.44
C ILE A 161 0.75 13.41 11.57
N GLY A 162 1.72 14.25 11.96
CA GLY A 162 2.98 14.42 11.23
C GLY A 162 3.83 13.15 11.18
N ILE A 163 3.93 12.40 12.28
CA ILE A 163 4.63 11.10 12.33
C ILE A 163 3.93 10.08 11.42
N LEU A 164 2.60 10.03 11.43
CA LEU A 164 1.83 9.14 10.57
C LEU A 164 2.01 9.50 9.10
N ILE A 165 2.01 10.79 8.75
CA ILE A 165 2.26 11.25 7.37
C ILE A 165 3.63 10.77 6.89
N SER A 166 4.71 11.07 7.62
CA SER A 166 6.06 10.68 7.18
C SER A 166 6.25 9.17 7.16
N SER A 167 5.72 8.45 8.16
CA SER A 167 5.77 6.98 8.18
C SER A 167 5.02 6.36 7.01
N THR A 168 3.83 6.87 6.66
CA THR A 168 3.03 6.34 5.53
C THR A 168 3.75 6.56 4.19
N VAL A 169 4.40 7.70 3.98
CA VAL A 169 5.26 7.91 2.80
C VAL A 169 6.41 6.91 2.79
N LEU A 170 7.05 6.68 3.93
CA LEU A 170 8.16 5.72 4.09
C LEU A 170 7.71 4.25 3.97
N PHE A 171 6.41 3.95 4.01
CA PHE A 171 5.87 2.64 3.63
C PHE A 171 5.78 2.49 2.11
N ASN A 172 5.15 3.47 1.45
CA ASN A 172 4.98 3.48 0.01
C ASN A 172 4.72 4.91 -0.50
N GLN A 173 5.57 5.36 -1.41
CA GLN A 173 5.51 6.68 -2.02
C GLN A 173 4.26 6.94 -2.87
N ILE A 174 3.52 5.89 -3.28
CA ILE A 174 2.25 6.03 -4.00
C ILE A 174 1.23 6.91 -3.25
N SER A 175 1.33 6.92 -1.91
CA SER A 175 0.49 7.70 -1.00
C SER A 175 0.88 9.18 -0.85
N ALA A 176 2.03 9.60 -1.40
CA ALA A 176 2.59 10.94 -1.15
C ALA A 176 1.62 12.08 -1.52
N LEU A 177 0.92 11.98 -2.65
CA LEU A 177 -0.05 13.00 -3.07
C LEU A 177 -1.27 13.06 -2.13
N ALA A 178 -1.78 11.92 -1.69
CA ALA A 178 -2.88 11.85 -0.71
C ALA A 178 -2.48 12.49 0.63
N LEU A 179 -1.27 12.21 1.08
CA LEU A 179 -0.72 12.75 2.32
C LEU A 179 -0.39 14.24 2.22
N PHE A 180 0.00 14.74 1.04
CA PHE A 180 0.12 16.17 0.77
C PHE A 180 -1.23 16.88 0.96
N VAL A 181 -2.31 16.35 0.39
CA VAL A 181 -3.67 16.90 0.59
C VAL A 181 -4.06 16.89 2.07
N ILE A 182 -3.79 15.80 2.80
CA ILE A 182 -4.06 15.71 4.24
C ILE A 182 -3.24 16.75 5.02
N THR A 183 -1.98 16.99 4.63
CA THR A 183 -1.10 18.00 5.25
C THR A 183 -1.67 19.40 5.05
N ILE A 184 -2.01 19.77 3.82
CA ILE A 184 -2.62 21.07 3.50
C ILE A 184 -3.95 21.24 4.25
N PHE A 185 -4.81 20.22 4.24
CA PHE A 185 -6.07 20.25 4.96
C PHE A 185 -5.87 20.45 6.47
N THR A 186 -4.88 19.78 7.07
CA THR A 186 -4.54 19.93 8.48
C THR A 186 -4.06 21.36 8.77
N LEU A 187 -3.15 21.90 7.94
CA LEU A 187 -2.66 23.28 8.06
C LEU A 187 -3.77 24.32 7.96
N LEU A 188 -4.72 24.16 7.02
CA LEU A 188 -5.86 25.06 6.87
C LEU A 188 -6.76 25.05 8.13
N ASN A 189 -6.90 23.90 8.79
CA ASN A 189 -7.68 23.78 10.02
C ASN A 189 -6.94 24.30 11.27
N ILE A 190 -5.60 24.34 11.24
CA ILE A 190 -4.76 25.01 12.23
C ILE A 190 -4.83 26.54 12.05
N ARG A 191 -4.81 27.05 10.79
CA ARG A 191 -4.74 28.49 10.43
C ARG A 191 -5.91 29.36 10.92
N LYS A 192 -7.02 28.77 11.39
CA LYS A 192 -8.19 29.51 11.92
C LYS A 192 -7.94 30.20 13.29
N GLY A 193 -6.81 30.90 13.43
CA GLY A 193 -6.42 31.72 14.59
C GLY A 193 -5.01 32.30 14.38
N LEU A 194 -4.91 33.62 14.21
CA LEU A 194 -3.64 34.36 14.19
C LEU A 194 -3.16 34.57 15.62
N ASN A 195 -2.31 33.67 16.10
CA ASN A 195 -1.56 33.84 17.35
C ASN A 195 -0.47 32.77 17.42
N GLN A 196 0.54 32.94 18.27
CA GLN A 196 1.70 32.06 18.47
C GLN A 196 1.41 30.53 18.45
N GLN A 197 0.17 30.13 18.75
CA GLN A 197 -0.32 28.75 18.63
C GLN A 197 -0.27 28.17 17.20
N PHE A 198 -0.47 28.98 16.16
CA PHE A 198 -0.31 28.54 14.76
C PHE A 198 1.14 28.17 14.47
N LEU A 199 2.09 29.04 14.82
CA LEU A 199 3.52 28.81 14.62
C LEU A 199 3.98 27.56 15.39
N LYS A 200 3.55 27.41 16.65
CA LYS A 200 3.83 26.21 17.44
C LYS A 200 3.31 24.95 16.74
N SER A 201 2.04 24.96 16.31
CA SER A 201 1.41 23.83 15.63
C SER A 201 2.13 23.47 14.32
N LEU A 202 2.54 24.48 13.54
CA LEU A 202 3.32 24.30 12.32
C LEU A 202 4.67 23.65 12.63
N LEU A 203 5.40 24.16 13.63
CA LEU A 203 6.68 23.58 14.05
C LEU A 203 6.53 22.12 14.50
N PHE A 204 5.49 21.78 15.28
CA PHE A 204 5.22 20.39 15.68
C PHE A 204 4.93 19.50 14.48
N LEU A 205 4.11 19.96 13.53
CA LEU A 205 3.79 19.19 12.32
C LEU A 205 5.04 18.99 11.45
N SER A 206 5.76 20.07 11.15
CA SER A 206 6.95 20.05 10.31
C SER A 206 8.05 19.18 10.93
N PHE A 207 8.31 19.34 12.23
CA PHE A 207 9.29 18.52 12.93
C PHE A 207 8.91 17.04 12.92
N ALA A 208 7.63 16.71 13.14
CA ALA A 208 7.13 15.34 13.07
C ALA A 208 7.20 14.71 11.66
N ILE A 209 7.07 15.51 10.60
CA ILE A 209 7.23 15.02 9.23
C ILE A 209 8.72 14.83 8.90
N ILE A 210 9.57 15.79 9.26
CA ILE A 210 11.00 15.80 8.92
C ILE A 210 11.75 14.73 9.72
N LEU A 211 11.44 14.53 11.00
CA LEU A 211 12.23 13.67 11.88
C LEU A 211 12.35 12.22 11.35
N PRO A 212 11.28 11.49 11.00
CA PRO A 212 11.43 10.14 10.45
C PRO A 212 12.17 10.11 9.11
N MET A 213 11.92 11.08 8.24
CA MET A 213 12.62 11.21 6.94
C MET A 213 14.11 11.44 7.13
N LEU A 214 14.48 12.27 8.09
CA LEU A 214 15.87 12.55 8.45
C LEU A 214 16.54 11.31 9.02
N LEU A 215 15.88 10.59 9.94
CA LEU A 215 16.43 9.36 10.53
C LEU A 215 16.70 8.28 9.47
N VAL A 216 15.76 8.07 8.55
CA VAL A 216 15.95 7.14 7.41
C VAL A 216 17.10 7.63 6.53
N SER A 217 17.11 8.92 6.19
CA SER A 217 18.16 9.50 5.34
C SER A 217 19.55 9.36 5.97
N LEU A 218 19.71 9.67 7.26
CA LEU A 218 20.96 9.52 8.01
C LEU A 218 21.43 8.05 8.05
N TYR A 219 20.50 7.10 8.18
CA TYR A 219 20.83 5.68 8.09
C TYR A 219 21.41 5.33 6.70
N PHE A 220 20.77 5.76 5.60
CA PHE A 220 21.29 5.46 4.25
C PHE A 220 22.51 6.29 3.85
N VAL A 221 22.76 7.45 4.47
CA VAL A 221 24.04 8.16 4.38
C VAL A 221 25.15 7.30 4.97
N LYS A 222 24.96 6.78 6.19
CA LYS A 222 25.94 5.89 6.84
C LYS A 222 26.25 4.65 6.01
N GLN A 223 25.30 4.17 5.21
CA GLN A 223 25.45 3.00 4.36
C GLN A 223 25.95 3.29 2.93
N ASN A 224 26.26 4.56 2.59
CA ASN A 224 26.61 5.00 1.23
C ASN A 224 25.54 4.66 0.18
N ALA A 225 24.27 4.67 0.56
CA ALA A 225 23.15 4.23 -0.26
C ALA A 225 22.06 5.31 -0.41
N LEU A 226 22.27 6.51 0.13
CA LEU A 226 21.33 7.63 -0.01
C LEU A 226 21.07 8.02 -1.48
N PRO A 227 22.06 8.08 -2.39
CA PRO A 227 21.80 8.42 -3.79
C PRO A 227 20.85 7.42 -4.47
N ASP A 228 21.06 6.12 -4.23
CA ASP A 228 20.21 5.07 -4.75
C ASP A 228 18.81 5.09 -4.11
N LEU A 229 18.70 5.37 -2.80
CA LEU A 229 17.41 5.58 -2.12
C LEU A 229 16.62 6.70 -2.81
N ILE A 230 17.25 7.85 -3.02
CA ILE A 230 16.62 9.03 -3.63
C ILE A 230 16.22 8.72 -5.08
N TYR A 231 17.12 8.15 -5.87
CA TYR A 231 16.87 7.80 -7.27
C TYR A 231 15.67 6.86 -7.42
N ASN A 232 15.68 5.75 -6.67
CA ASN A 232 14.67 4.71 -6.81
C ASN A 232 13.31 5.05 -6.19
N ASN A 233 13.22 6.03 -5.28
CA ASN A 233 11.94 6.40 -4.67
C ASN A 233 11.34 7.70 -5.20
N LEU A 234 12.15 8.67 -5.64
CA LEU A 234 11.66 9.97 -6.12
C LEU A 234 11.64 10.08 -7.65
N PHE A 235 12.66 9.56 -8.31
CA PHE A 235 12.83 9.71 -9.77
C PHE A 235 12.34 8.50 -10.56
N TYR A 236 12.26 7.34 -9.90
CA TYR A 236 11.82 6.09 -10.51
C TYR A 236 10.51 6.25 -11.29
N TYR A 237 9.42 6.69 -10.67
CA TYR A 237 8.12 6.80 -11.35
C TYR A 237 8.15 7.78 -12.52
N ILE A 238 8.90 8.89 -12.43
CA ILE A 238 9.01 9.87 -13.51
C ILE A 238 9.70 9.27 -14.74
N ASN A 239 10.80 8.55 -14.53
CA ASN A 239 11.56 7.91 -15.60
C ASN A 239 10.81 6.68 -16.15
N TYR A 240 10.10 5.96 -15.27
CA TYR A 240 9.38 4.74 -15.60
C TYR A 240 8.09 4.98 -16.38
N ILE A 241 7.39 6.11 -16.16
CA ILE A 241 6.19 6.51 -16.94
C ILE A 241 6.47 6.53 -18.45
N LYS A 242 7.68 6.95 -18.85
CA LYS A 242 8.08 6.99 -20.28
C LYS A 242 8.19 5.60 -20.90
N LEU A 243 8.67 4.61 -20.13
CA LEU A 243 8.87 3.24 -20.57
C LEU A 243 7.57 2.42 -20.48
N ALA A 244 6.75 2.66 -19.46
CA ALA A 244 5.44 2.05 -19.26
C ALA A 244 4.44 2.32 -20.39
N ARG A 245 4.52 3.52 -21.00
CA ARG A 245 3.71 3.91 -22.16
C ARG A 245 3.97 3.06 -23.40
N GLY A 246 5.13 2.40 -23.50
CA GLY A 246 5.43 1.43 -24.56
C GLY A 246 4.61 0.14 -24.45
N SER A 247 4.24 -0.27 -23.24
CA SER A 247 3.55 -1.54 -22.97
C SER A 247 2.05 -1.43 -22.65
N GLY A 248 1.54 -0.23 -22.36
CA GLY A 248 0.18 -0.03 -21.88
C GLY A 248 -0.47 1.19 -22.51
N ASN A 249 -1.24 0.99 -23.58
CA ASN A 249 -2.08 2.04 -24.16
C ASN A 249 -3.15 2.42 -23.11
N LEU A 250 -3.33 3.71 -22.79
CA LEU A 250 -4.36 4.18 -21.85
C LEU A 250 -5.77 3.66 -22.21
N LEU A 251 -5.99 3.37 -23.48
CA LEU A 251 -7.21 2.78 -24.02
C LEU A 251 -7.46 1.34 -23.53
N ASN A 252 -6.42 0.60 -23.13
CA ASN A 252 -6.50 -0.81 -22.72
C ASN A 252 -6.59 -0.99 -21.19
N LEU A 253 -6.74 0.09 -20.41
CA LEU A 253 -6.95 -0.02 -18.97
C LEU A 253 -8.31 -0.67 -18.65
N PRO A 254 -8.44 -1.40 -17.52
CA PRO A 254 -9.72 -1.99 -17.11
C PRO A 254 -10.65 -0.89 -16.56
N TRP A 255 -11.20 -0.09 -17.47
CA TRP A 255 -12.02 1.07 -17.15
C TRP A 255 -13.25 0.70 -16.32
N ASN A 256 -13.84 -0.47 -16.53
CA ASN A 256 -14.94 -0.99 -15.70
C ASN A 256 -14.55 -1.07 -14.21
N GLU A 257 -13.36 -1.60 -13.89
CA GLU A 257 -12.86 -1.68 -12.52
C GLU A 257 -12.51 -0.30 -11.96
N ILE A 258 -11.88 0.56 -12.77
CA ILE A 258 -11.56 1.94 -12.40
C ILE A 258 -12.85 2.72 -12.08
N PHE A 259 -13.88 2.60 -12.93
CA PHE A 259 -15.17 3.25 -12.71
C PHE A 259 -15.84 2.71 -11.45
N LEU A 260 -15.94 1.38 -11.29
CA LEU A 260 -16.47 0.74 -10.09
C LEU A 260 -15.81 1.29 -8.82
N PHE A 261 -14.48 1.36 -8.84
CA PHE A 261 -13.70 1.86 -7.72
C PHE A 261 -14.02 3.34 -7.40
N TYR A 262 -14.07 4.20 -8.42
CA TYR A 262 -14.24 5.65 -8.25
C TYR A 262 -15.70 6.15 -8.27
N ILE A 263 -16.72 5.27 -8.26
CA ILE A 263 -18.14 5.65 -8.07
C ILE A 263 -18.35 6.63 -6.90
N PRO A 264 -17.76 6.44 -5.70
CA PRO A 264 -17.95 7.36 -4.59
C PRO A 264 -17.52 8.80 -4.91
N VAL A 265 -16.50 8.97 -5.76
CA VAL A 265 -16.00 10.28 -6.20
C VAL A 265 -17.01 10.95 -7.13
N ILE A 266 -17.56 10.20 -8.10
CA ILE A 266 -18.56 10.72 -9.04
C ILE A 266 -19.79 11.21 -8.28
N ILE A 267 -20.32 10.40 -7.36
CA ILE A 267 -21.44 10.80 -6.51
C ILE A 267 -21.05 11.99 -5.62
N GLY A 268 -19.85 11.98 -5.03
CA GLY A 268 -19.38 13.02 -4.12
C GLY A 268 -19.21 14.40 -4.78
N ILE A 269 -18.62 14.48 -5.98
CA ILE A 269 -18.52 15.73 -6.76
C ILE A 269 -19.92 16.31 -6.99
N TYR A 270 -20.85 15.44 -7.36
CA TYR A 270 -22.24 15.85 -7.58
C TYR A 270 -22.97 16.25 -6.29
N SER A 271 -22.74 15.54 -5.18
CA SER A 271 -23.31 15.89 -3.87
C SER A 271 -22.88 17.29 -3.44
N ILE A 272 -21.63 17.70 -3.68
CA ILE A 272 -21.14 19.05 -3.36
C ILE A 272 -21.85 20.11 -4.20
N SER A 273 -22.04 19.88 -5.51
CA SER A 273 -22.63 20.88 -6.40
C SER A 273 -24.14 21.04 -6.18
N THR A 274 -24.82 20.02 -5.65
CA THR A 274 -26.29 19.98 -5.62
C THR A 274 -26.92 19.99 -4.24
N LEU A 275 -26.20 19.64 -3.17
CA LEU A 275 -26.74 19.72 -1.82
C LEU A 275 -26.43 21.10 -1.21
N LYS A 276 -27.45 21.98 -1.22
CA LYS A 276 -27.33 23.33 -0.63
C LYS A 276 -27.11 23.34 0.88
N VAL A 277 -27.58 22.30 1.59
CA VAL A 277 -27.53 22.22 3.06
C VAL A 277 -26.90 20.89 3.46
N ILE A 278 -25.59 20.91 3.69
CA ILE A 278 -24.85 19.80 4.30
C ILE A 278 -24.39 20.28 5.69
N PRO A 279 -24.62 19.51 6.77
CA PRO A 279 -24.10 19.83 8.09
C PRO A 279 -22.59 20.15 8.05
N PRO A 280 -22.08 21.16 8.78
CA PRO A 280 -20.68 21.59 8.67
C PRO A 280 -19.65 20.47 8.90
N THR A 281 -19.95 19.54 9.82
CA THR A 281 -19.12 18.36 10.11
C THR A 281 -19.05 17.41 8.92
N LEU A 282 -20.21 17.06 8.34
CA LEU A 282 -20.31 16.22 7.14
C LEU A 282 -19.69 16.89 5.91
N ARG A 283 -19.83 18.21 5.76
CA ARG A 283 -19.21 18.97 4.67
C ARG A 283 -17.69 18.93 4.77
N THR A 284 -17.15 19.06 5.98
CA THR A 284 -15.71 18.98 6.24
C THR A 284 -15.17 17.58 5.96
N ALA A 285 -15.90 16.54 6.38
CA ALA A 285 -15.55 15.15 6.07
C ALA A 285 -15.62 14.87 4.56
N LEU A 286 -16.69 15.31 3.89
CA LEU A 286 -16.87 15.15 2.45
C LEU A 286 -15.74 15.82 1.67
N PHE A 287 -15.37 17.05 2.02
CA PHE A 287 -14.28 17.76 1.37
C PHE A 287 -12.95 17.01 1.51
N LEU A 288 -12.58 16.61 2.73
CA LEU A 288 -11.33 15.86 2.95
C LEU A 288 -11.31 14.54 2.18
N LEU A 289 -12.34 13.71 2.36
CA LEU A 289 -12.41 12.39 1.74
C LEU A 289 -12.45 12.48 0.22
N LEU A 290 -13.19 13.44 -0.34
CA LEU A 290 -13.27 13.64 -1.78
C LEU A 290 -11.94 14.14 -2.36
N SER A 291 -11.29 15.12 -1.73
CA SER A 291 -9.99 15.64 -2.20
C SER A 291 -8.90 14.56 -2.15
N VAL A 292 -8.88 13.75 -1.09
CA VAL A 292 -7.96 12.61 -1.00
C VAL A 292 -8.27 11.58 -2.09
N SER A 293 -9.53 11.19 -2.30
CA SER A 293 -9.88 10.22 -3.34
C SER A 293 -9.62 10.72 -4.77
N ILE A 294 -9.76 12.03 -5.05
CA ILE A 294 -9.45 12.56 -6.38
C ILE A 294 -7.94 12.51 -6.64
N ILE A 295 -7.12 12.86 -5.64
CA ILE A 295 -5.66 12.92 -5.83
C ILE A 295 -5.00 11.54 -5.92
N THR A 296 -5.70 10.45 -5.61
CA THR A 296 -5.21 9.08 -5.84
C THR A 296 -5.28 8.66 -7.31
N ILE A 297 -6.09 9.34 -8.13
CA ILE A 297 -6.28 8.99 -9.55
C ILE A 297 -4.94 9.02 -10.32
N PRO A 298 -4.12 10.08 -10.25
CA PRO A 298 -2.84 10.10 -10.96
C PRO A 298 -1.89 9.01 -10.46
N SER A 299 -1.81 8.80 -9.15
CA SER A 299 -0.97 7.76 -8.55
C SER A 299 -1.37 6.34 -8.96
N ILE A 300 -2.65 6.08 -9.27
CA ILE A 300 -3.12 4.75 -9.70
C ILE A 300 -3.03 4.59 -11.22
N ILE A 301 -3.56 5.55 -11.98
CA ILE A 301 -3.73 5.44 -13.45
C ILE A 301 -2.44 5.74 -14.21
N PHE A 302 -1.69 6.74 -13.76
CA PHE A 302 -0.47 7.17 -14.46
C PHE A 302 0.80 6.52 -13.91
N SER A 303 0.73 5.81 -12.78
CA SER A 303 1.72 4.77 -12.47
C SER A 303 1.56 3.59 -13.44
N VAL A 304 2.52 2.66 -13.50
CA VAL A 304 2.22 1.37 -14.14
C VAL A 304 1.02 0.76 -13.43
N PHE A 305 -0.07 0.64 -14.18
CA PHE A 305 -1.33 0.24 -13.60
C PHE A 305 -1.23 -1.19 -13.09
N HIS A 306 -1.37 -1.36 -11.79
CA HIS A 306 -1.59 -2.63 -11.15
C HIS A 306 -2.86 -2.58 -10.32
N ARG A 307 -3.70 -3.61 -10.42
CA ARG A 307 -4.98 -3.68 -9.67
C ARG A 307 -4.79 -3.52 -8.16
N HIS A 308 -3.69 -4.03 -7.60
CA HIS A 308 -3.42 -3.93 -6.16
C HIS A 308 -3.19 -2.48 -5.69
N HIS A 309 -2.87 -1.52 -6.59
CA HIS A 309 -2.83 -0.10 -6.23
C HIS A 309 -4.19 0.42 -5.75
N PHE A 310 -5.31 -0.23 -6.03
CA PHE A 310 -6.58 0.15 -5.43
C PHE A 310 -6.60 -0.02 -3.90
N LEU A 311 -5.82 -0.96 -3.35
CA LEU A 311 -5.84 -1.28 -1.91
C LEU A 311 -5.42 -0.12 -1.02
N TYR A 312 -4.50 0.75 -1.47
CA TYR A 312 -4.07 1.88 -0.63
C TYR A 312 -5.14 2.97 -0.52
N ALA A 313 -5.95 3.16 -1.57
CA ALA A 313 -7.00 4.19 -1.59
C ALA A 313 -8.34 3.67 -1.07
N LEU A 314 -8.57 2.35 -1.14
CA LEU A 314 -9.85 1.70 -0.83
C LEU A 314 -10.45 2.10 0.53
N PRO A 315 -9.70 2.23 1.64
CA PRO A 315 -10.29 2.63 2.93
C PRO A 315 -10.91 4.03 2.91
N ILE A 316 -10.32 4.96 2.14
CA ILE A 316 -10.82 6.33 2.01
C ILE A 316 -12.06 6.36 1.11
N LEU A 317 -12.03 5.61 0.00
CA LEU A 317 -13.19 5.48 -0.88
C LEU A 317 -14.36 4.78 -0.19
N ALA A 318 -14.10 3.81 0.69
CA ALA A 318 -15.11 3.15 1.51
C ALA A 318 -15.84 4.14 2.43
N LEU A 319 -15.10 4.99 3.15
CA LEU A 319 -15.72 6.06 3.96
C LEU A 319 -16.48 7.07 3.09
N LEU A 320 -15.92 7.46 1.95
CA LEU A 320 -16.57 8.38 1.02
C LEU A 320 -17.87 7.78 0.51
N PHE A 321 -17.90 6.49 0.18
CA PHE A 321 -19.07 5.77 -0.32
C PHE A 321 -20.23 5.82 0.67
N GLY A 322 -20.00 5.43 1.93
CA GLY A 322 -21.05 5.48 2.94
C GLY A 322 -21.58 6.90 3.19
N LEU A 323 -20.68 7.89 3.16
CA LEU A 323 -21.03 9.30 3.31
C LEU A 323 -21.91 9.82 2.17
N VAL A 324 -21.49 9.62 0.91
CA VAL A 324 -22.20 10.16 -0.26
C VAL A 324 -23.54 9.46 -0.50
N LEU A 325 -23.64 8.16 -0.18
CA LEU A 325 -24.90 7.44 -0.22
C LEU A 325 -25.88 7.93 0.85
N GLU A 326 -25.42 8.09 2.09
CA GLU A 326 -26.28 8.61 3.17
C GLU A 326 -26.81 10.01 2.83
N LEU A 327 -25.93 10.90 2.34
CA LEU A 327 -26.31 12.24 1.91
C LEU A 327 -27.33 12.22 0.76
N SER A 328 -27.16 11.34 -0.22
CA SER A 328 -28.06 11.22 -1.35
C SER A 328 -29.43 10.64 -0.96
N ILE A 329 -29.46 9.63 -0.09
CA ILE A 329 -30.71 9.03 0.42
C ILE A 329 -31.52 10.06 1.21
N LYS A 330 -30.85 10.83 2.08
CA LYS A 330 -31.48 11.88 2.90
C LYS A 330 -31.85 13.14 2.11
N SER A 331 -31.38 13.27 0.87
CA SER A 331 -31.67 14.44 0.03
C SER A 331 -33.14 14.52 -0.34
N LYS A 332 -33.70 15.74 -0.30
CA LYS A 332 -35.04 16.02 -0.84
C LYS A 332 -35.06 16.13 -2.37
N ARG A 333 -33.90 16.25 -3.02
CA ARG A 333 -33.80 16.40 -4.48
C ARG A 333 -33.83 15.03 -5.17
N LEU A 334 -34.51 14.95 -6.32
CA LEU A 334 -34.66 13.71 -7.09
C LEU A 334 -33.35 13.26 -7.73
N PHE A 335 -32.59 14.19 -8.32
CA PHE A 335 -31.43 13.85 -9.15
C PHE A 335 -30.25 13.18 -8.38
N PRO A 336 -29.88 13.59 -7.14
CA PRO A 336 -28.93 12.81 -6.33
C PRO A 336 -29.36 11.35 -6.12
N LYS A 337 -30.67 11.10 -5.99
CA LYS A 337 -31.22 9.75 -5.86
C LYS A 337 -31.10 8.97 -7.18
N ILE A 338 -31.34 9.62 -8.32
CA ILE A 338 -31.16 9.01 -9.65
C ILE A 338 -29.71 8.56 -9.86
N ILE A 339 -28.74 9.44 -9.61
CA ILE A 339 -27.31 9.09 -9.76
C ILE A 339 -26.95 7.95 -8.80
N THR A 340 -27.40 8.03 -7.56
CA THR A 340 -27.18 6.99 -6.56
C THR A 340 -27.78 5.65 -6.98
N LEU A 341 -28.99 5.67 -7.55
CA LEU A 341 -29.66 4.49 -8.08
C LEU A 341 -28.88 3.90 -9.26
N ALA A 342 -28.47 4.73 -10.22
CA ALA A 342 -27.67 4.30 -11.37
C ALA A 342 -26.33 3.68 -10.94
N ALA A 343 -25.65 4.32 -9.99
CA ALA A 343 -24.42 3.79 -9.38
C ALA A 343 -24.67 2.48 -8.64
N GLY A 344 -25.78 2.37 -7.92
CA GLY A 344 -26.20 1.14 -7.24
C GLY A 344 -26.48 0.00 -8.22
N ILE A 345 -27.20 0.27 -9.31
CA ILE A 345 -27.46 -0.71 -10.39
C ILE A 345 -26.13 -1.17 -11.01
N PHE A 346 -25.23 -0.24 -11.32
CA PHE A 346 -23.92 -0.59 -11.88
C PHE A 346 -23.09 -1.42 -10.90
N MET A 347 -23.07 -1.07 -9.61
CA MET A 347 -22.38 -1.87 -8.58
C MET A 347 -22.96 -3.27 -8.45
N ILE A 348 -24.29 -3.41 -8.45
CA ILE A 348 -24.96 -4.71 -8.41
C ILE A 348 -24.59 -5.52 -9.66
N TYR A 349 -24.62 -4.90 -10.84
CA TYR A 349 -24.20 -5.53 -12.08
C TYR A 349 -22.76 -6.04 -12.01
N GLN A 350 -21.80 -5.20 -11.58
CA GLN A 350 -20.40 -5.61 -11.42
C GLN A 350 -20.23 -6.70 -10.34
N LEU A 351 -21.02 -6.64 -9.27
CA LEU A 351 -21.03 -7.66 -8.23
C LEU A 351 -21.38 -9.03 -8.80
N PHE A 352 -22.43 -9.13 -9.62
CA PHE A 352 -22.86 -10.41 -10.21
C PHE A 352 -22.02 -10.88 -11.39
N ILE A 353 -21.53 -9.98 -12.23
CA ILE A 353 -20.84 -10.35 -13.47
C ILE A 353 -19.33 -10.51 -13.27
N THR A 354 -18.74 -9.81 -12.31
CA THR A 354 -17.28 -9.75 -12.17
C THR A 354 -16.82 -10.25 -10.80
N ILE A 355 -17.37 -9.70 -9.71
CA ILE A 355 -16.84 -9.94 -8.37
C ILE A 355 -17.26 -11.33 -7.84
N LEU A 356 -18.55 -11.65 -7.82
CA LEU A 356 -19.05 -12.93 -7.31
C LEU A 356 -18.51 -14.13 -8.09
N PRO A 357 -18.46 -14.12 -9.44
CA PRO A 357 -17.82 -15.19 -10.19
C PRO A 357 -16.35 -15.37 -9.82
N TRP A 358 -15.62 -14.28 -9.57
CA TRP A 358 -14.22 -14.34 -9.12
C TRP A 358 -14.09 -15.00 -7.73
N TYR A 359 -14.94 -14.63 -6.78
CA TYR A 359 -14.95 -15.29 -5.46
C TYR A 359 -15.37 -16.75 -5.55
N SER A 360 -16.42 -17.04 -6.32
CA SER A 360 -16.93 -18.40 -6.54
C SER A 360 -15.85 -19.30 -7.13
N ALA A 361 -15.17 -18.83 -8.18
CA ALA A 361 -14.05 -19.55 -8.79
C ALA A 361 -12.99 -19.91 -7.76
N ARG A 362 -12.59 -18.96 -6.88
CA ARG A 362 -11.58 -19.20 -5.85
C ARG A 362 -12.03 -20.08 -4.68
N LEU A 363 -13.32 -20.03 -4.32
CA LEU A 363 -13.91 -20.90 -3.30
C LEU A 363 -14.05 -22.34 -3.81
N ILE A 364 -14.51 -22.50 -5.06
CA ILE A 364 -14.71 -23.81 -5.71
C ILE A 364 -13.36 -24.46 -6.06
N SER A 365 -12.40 -23.69 -6.56
CA SER A 365 -11.07 -24.18 -6.91
C SER A 365 -10.17 -24.45 -5.70
N GLY A 366 -10.72 -24.44 -4.48
CA GLY A 366 -10.08 -24.33 -3.16
C GLY A 366 -8.96 -25.31 -2.76
N ARG A 367 -8.34 -26.03 -3.70
CA ARG A 367 -7.14 -26.86 -3.48
C ARG A 367 -5.97 -26.58 -4.44
N ASN A 368 -6.22 -25.97 -5.61
CA ASN A 368 -5.19 -25.68 -6.61
C ASN A 368 -4.93 -24.17 -6.78
N ASN A 369 -5.41 -23.33 -5.85
CA ASN A 369 -4.99 -21.92 -5.79
C ASN A 369 -3.59 -21.83 -5.17
N ASN A 370 -2.66 -22.34 -5.95
CA ASN A 370 -1.25 -22.09 -5.93
C ASN A 370 -0.99 -20.64 -5.51
N ILE A 371 -0.25 -20.46 -4.42
CA ILE A 371 0.24 -19.13 -4.06
C ILE A 371 1.12 -18.70 -5.22
N ALA A 372 0.72 -17.65 -5.92
CA ALA A 372 1.44 -17.15 -7.09
C ALA A 372 2.89 -16.71 -6.76
N ASN A 373 3.20 -16.57 -5.46
CA ASN A 373 4.52 -16.26 -4.91
C ASN A 373 5.33 -17.51 -4.50
N ASP A 374 4.87 -18.72 -4.81
CA ASP A 374 5.64 -19.95 -4.59
C ASP A 374 5.97 -20.64 -5.92
N ILE A 375 7.00 -21.50 -5.91
CA ILE A 375 7.37 -22.41 -6.98
C ILE A 375 6.80 -23.77 -6.62
N LEU A 376 5.91 -24.27 -7.45
CA LEU A 376 5.13 -25.47 -7.19
C LEU A 376 5.57 -26.63 -8.09
N PRO A 377 5.18 -27.87 -7.75
CA PRO A 377 5.43 -29.01 -8.61
C PRO A 377 4.88 -28.77 -10.02
N GLY A 378 5.77 -28.81 -11.02
CA GLY A 378 5.44 -28.54 -12.42
C GLY A 378 5.76 -27.13 -12.91
N ASP A 379 6.17 -26.19 -12.03
CA ASP A 379 6.70 -24.90 -12.47
C ASP A 379 8.08 -25.07 -13.12
N SER A 380 8.28 -24.42 -14.29
CA SER A 380 9.53 -24.51 -15.06
C SER A 380 10.78 -24.05 -14.30
N MET A 381 10.60 -23.24 -13.25
CA MET A 381 11.68 -22.73 -12.41
C MET A 381 12.19 -23.77 -11.38
N LEU A 382 11.36 -24.75 -11.01
CA LEU A 382 11.66 -25.68 -9.91
C LEU A 382 12.92 -26.51 -10.15
N ASP A 383 13.06 -27.07 -11.34
CA ASP A 383 14.23 -27.88 -11.71
C ASP A 383 15.51 -27.05 -11.69
N THR A 384 15.42 -25.80 -12.16
CA THR A 384 16.54 -24.85 -12.19
C THR A 384 16.99 -24.46 -10.78
N VAL A 385 16.03 -24.18 -9.89
CA VAL A 385 16.29 -23.90 -8.46
C VAL A 385 16.94 -25.10 -7.79
N THR A 386 16.40 -26.29 -8.01
CA THR A 386 16.90 -27.55 -7.43
C THR A 386 18.34 -27.79 -7.88
N TRP A 387 18.62 -27.66 -9.18
CA TRP A 387 19.96 -27.81 -9.72
C TRP A 387 20.96 -26.84 -9.09
N ILE A 388 20.64 -25.54 -9.00
CA ILE A 388 21.53 -24.56 -8.36
C ILE A 388 21.78 -24.92 -6.91
N LYS A 389 20.74 -25.32 -6.17
CA LYS A 389 20.86 -25.66 -4.75
C LYS A 389 21.80 -26.85 -4.53
N GLU A 390 21.74 -27.85 -5.40
CA GLU A 390 22.52 -29.09 -5.32
C GLU A 390 23.95 -28.98 -5.87
N ASN A 391 24.17 -28.12 -6.88
CA ASN A 391 25.44 -28.06 -7.62
C ASN A 391 26.30 -26.84 -7.28
N THR A 392 25.88 -26.00 -6.33
CA THR A 392 26.60 -24.79 -5.92
C THR A 392 26.62 -24.66 -4.40
N THR A 393 27.43 -23.75 -3.87
CA THR A 393 27.51 -23.41 -2.45
C THR A 393 26.78 -22.10 -2.14
N THR A 394 26.45 -21.86 -0.87
CA THR A 394 25.84 -20.58 -0.44
C THR A 394 26.74 -19.36 -0.63
N ARG A 395 28.03 -19.56 -0.92
CA ARG A 395 28.99 -18.50 -1.26
C ARG A 395 28.96 -18.14 -2.74
N ASP A 396 28.44 -19.02 -3.58
CA ASP A 396 28.31 -18.75 -5.01
C ASP A 396 27.23 -17.70 -5.25
N THR A 397 27.58 -16.70 -6.04
CA THR A 397 26.69 -15.60 -6.41
C THR A 397 26.02 -15.88 -7.74
N VAL A 398 24.77 -15.45 -7.87
CA VAL A 398 23.98 -15.66 -9.09
C VAL A 398 23.41 -14.34 -9.59
N LEU A 399 23.27 -14.17 -10.91
CA LEU A 399 22.39 -13.15 -11.47
C LEU A 399 21.27 -13.80 -12.28
N VAL A 400 20.03 -13.37 -12.01
CA VAL A 400 18.82 -13.97 -12.56
C VAL A 400 18.15 -13.03 -13.56
N ALA A 401 18.09 -13.42 -14.83
CA ALA A 401 17.28 -12.77 -15.85
C ALA A 401 15.90 -13.45 -15.92
N GLY A 402 15.08 -13.19 -14.91
CA GLY A 402 13.77 -13.82 -14.72
C GLY A 402 13.13 -13.38 -13.39
N ASP A 403 12.32 -14.25 -12.80
CA ASP A 403 11.69 -13.99 -11.51
C ASP A 403 12.71 -13.98 -10.35
N GLY A 404 12.62 -12.96 -9.49
CA GLY A 404 13.47 -12.80 -8.31
C GLY A 404 13.16 -13.76 -7.16
N LEU A 405 12.01 -14.45 -7.17
CA LEU A 405 11.70 -15.53 -6.22
C LEU A 405 12.78 -16.64 -6.23
N PHE A 406 13.47 -16.78 -7.36
CA PHE A 406 14.61 -17.69 -7.53
C PHE A 406 15.62 -17.59 -6.39
N TYR A 407 16.04 -16.37 -6.01
CA TYR A 407 17.06 -16.17 -4.98
C TYR A 407 16.65 -16.74 -3.62
N PHE A 408 15.38 -16.54 -3.25
CA PHE A 408 14.82 -17.05 -2.02
C PHE A 408 14.80 -18.58 -2.00
N LYS A 409 14.32 -19.22 -3.09
CA LYS A 409 14.14 -20.67 -3.17
C LYS A 409 15.46 -21.43 -3.38
N ALA A 410 16.38 -20.87 -4.16
CA ALA A 410 17.73 -21.42 -4.37
C ALA A 410 18.67 -21.12 -3.19
N GLU A 411 18.29 -20.22 -2.27
CA GLU A 411 19.12 -19.73 -1.19
C GLU A 411 20.49 -19.21 -1.68
N ARG A 412 20.44 -18.37 -2.72
CA ARG A 412 21.62 -17.72 -3.30
C ARG A 412 21.49 -16.21 -3.23
N LEU A 413 22.62 -15.54 -3.15
CA LEU A 413 22.69 -14.08 -3.11
C LEU A 413 23.12 -13.53 -4.47
N PRO A 414 22.67 -12.31 -4.82
CA PRO A 414 23.13 -11.67 -6.03
C PRO A 414 24.57 -11.18 -5.91
N SER A 415 25.29 -11.15 -7.04
CA SER A 415 26.65 -10.59 -7.08
C SER A 415 26.66 -9.05 -7.06
N THR A 416 25.56 -8.42 -7.45
CA THR A 416 25.41 -6.96 -7.46
C THR A 416 24.00 -6.53 -7.06
N LYS A 417 23.83 -5.24 -6.78
CA LYS A 417 22.51 -4.66 -6.49
C LYS A 417 21.49 -4.77 -7.61
N PHE A 418 21.94 -5.01 -8.84
CA PHE A 418 21.10 -5.17 -10.04
C PHE A 418 20.60 -6.62 -10.18
N PHE A 419 20.09 -7.19 -9.09
CA PHE A 419 19.77 -8.61 -8.96
C PHE A 419 18.61 -9.08 -9.86
N THR A 420 17.75 -8.16 -10.31
CA THR A 420 16.66 -8.44 -11.25
C THR A 420 16.89 -7.64 -12.53
N VAL A 421 16.80 -8.32 -13.67
CA VAL A 421 17.05 -7.73 -15.00
C VAL A 421 15.85 -6.95 -15.49
N LEU A 422 15.51 -5.89 -14.76
CA LEU A 422 14.50 -4.93 -15.15
C LEU A 422 15.15 -3.81 -15.98
N PRO A 423 14.58 -3.41 -17.12
CA PRO A 423 15.23 -2.48 -18.04
C PRO A 423 15.71 -1.17 -17.40
N TRP A 424 14.93 -0.63 -16.48
CA TRP A 424 15.22 0.61 -15.77
C TRP A 424 16.29 0.48 -14.67
N HIS A 425 16.58 -0.73 -14.19
CA HIS A 425 17.74 -0.98 -13.33
C HIS A 425 19.04 -0.97 -14.13
N TYR A 426 18.97 -1.30 -15.41
CA TYR A 426 20.11 -1.44 -16.31
C TYR A 426 20.33 -0.19 -17.15
N LYS A 427 19.48 0.84 -17.05
CA LYS A 427 19.62 2.11 -17.78
C LYS A 427 20.19 3.21 -16.87
N PRO A 428 21.23 3.94 -17.30
CA PRO A 428 21.98 3.78 -18.55
C PRO A 428 22.97 2.59 -18.50
N ILE A 429 22.97 1.76 -19.56
CA ILE A 429 23.76 0.52 -19.59
C ILE A 429 25.27 0.75 -19.46
N GLY A 430 25.78 1.87 -19.98
CA GLY A 430 27.18 2.24 -19.87
C GLY A 430 27.67 2.46 -18.42
N GLN A 431 26.78 2.70 -17.46
CA GLN A 431 27.13 2.79 -16.04
C GLN A 431 26.95 1.46 -15.30
N VAL A 432 25.96 0.67 -15.70
CA VAL A 432 25.60 -0.58 -15.02
C VAL A 432 26.48 -1.75 -15.47
N ALA A 433 26.77 -1.85 -16.77
CA ALA A 433 27.57 -2.93 -17.33
C ALA A 433 28.97 -3.04 -16.67
N PRO A 434 29.73 -1.95 -16.46
CA PRO A 434 31.02 -2.04 -15.77
C PRO A 434 30.90 -2.56 -14.34
N ILE A 435 29.83 -2.21 -13.61
CA ILE A 435 29.61 -2.69 -12.23
C ILE A 435 29.42 -4.21 -12.23
N ILE A 436 28.62 -4.74 -13.16
CA ILE A 436 28.40 -6.18 -13.31
C ILE A 436 29.68 -6.90 -13.77
N GLN A 437 30.42 -6.32 -14.72
CA GLN A 437 31.68 -6.89 -15.22
C GLN A 437 32.79 -6.93 -14.15
N ASN A 438 32.84 -5.92 -13.28
CA ASN A 438 33.78 -5.88 -12.15
C ASN A 438 33.37 -6.83 -11.02
N ASN A 439 32.09 -7.21 -10.94
CA ASN A 439 31.52 -8.07 -9.89
C ASN A 439 30.75 -9.24 -10.53
N ARG A 440 31.41 -9.92 -11.46
CA ARG A 440 30.79 -11.01 -12.25
C ARG A 440 30.28 -12.11 -11.32
N PRO A 441 29.01 -12.54 -11.48
CA PRO A 441 28.49 -13.65 -10.70
C PRO A 441 29.21 -14.96 -11.04
N ASN A 442 29.14 -15.93 -10.12
CA ASN A 442 29.58 -17.30 -10.42
C ASN A 442 28.66 -17.94 -11.47
N TYR A 443 27.37 -17.61 -11.44
CA TYR A 443 26.38 -18.12 -12.38
C TYR A 443 25.42 -17.04 -12.91
N TRP A 444 25.06 -17.15 -14.18
CA TRP A 444 23.86 -16.54 -14.73
C TRP A 444 22.76 -17.58 -14.84
N VAL A 445 21.56 -17.22 -14.42
CA VAL A 445 20.34 -18.02 -14.57
C VAL A 445 19.38 -17.22 -15.43
N ILE A 446 19.06 -17.74 -16.60
CA ILE A 446 18.40 -16.97 -17.66
C ILE A 446 17.09 -17.64 -18.03
N SER A 447 15.99 -16.88 -18.06
CA SER A 447 14.77 -17.31 -18.77
C SER A 447 14.79 -16.72 -20.19
N PRO A 448 14.88 -17.54 -21.25
CA PRO A 448 14.86 -17.05 -22.62
C PRO A 448 13.58 -16.28 -22.97
N SER A 449 12.42 -16.72 -22.47
CA SER A 449 11.16 -15.98 -22.65
C SER A 449 11.22 -14.59 -22.02
N TYR A 450 11.84 -14.46 -20.85
CA TYR A 450 12.05 -13.18 -20.18
C TYR A 450 13.00 -12.27 -20.96
N LEU A 451 14.13 -12.78 -21.45
CA LEU A 451 15.05 -12.01 -22.30
C LEU A 451 14.37 -11.52 -23.58
N LYS A 452 13.55 -12.37 -24.21
CA LYS A 452 12.76 -11.99 -25.39
C LYS A 452 11.82 -10.82 -25.07
N ARG A 453 11.18 -10.82 -23.90
CA ARG A 453 10.32 -9.72 -23.44
C ARG A 453 11.11 -8.41 -23.24
N ILE A 454 12.35 -8.47 -22.75
CA ILE A 454 13.19 -7.28 -22.60
C ILE A 454 13.47 -6.63 -23.97
N SER A 455 13.82 -7.41 -24.98
CA SER A 455 14.19 -6.90 -26.30
C SER A 455 13.01 -6.62 -27.23
N SER A 456 11.83 -7.19 -26.95
CA SER A 456 10.67 -7.07 -27.84
C SER A 456 10.08 -5.65 -27.85
N PRO A 457 9.71 -5.10 -29.02
CA PRO A 457 8.93 -3.87 -29.13
C PRO A 457 7.57 -3.94 -28.42
N GLU A 458 6.96 -5.13 -28.35
CA GLU A 458 5.71 -5.38 -27.61
C GLU A 458 5.94 -5.53 -26.09
N GLY A 459 7.21 -5.68 -25.70
CA GLY A 459 7.64 -5.83 -24.31
C GLY A 459 8.17 -4.52 -23.75
N TRP A 460 9.47 -4.48 -23.44
CA TRP A 460 10.11 -3.30 -22.85
C TRP A 460 11.06 -2.55 -23.78
N ASP A 461 11.18 -2.98 -25.04
CA ASP A 461 11.95 -2.31 -26.10
C ASP A 461 13.34 -1.84 -25.63
N SER A 462 14.10 -2.77 -25.06
CA SER A 462 15.44 -2.52 -24.52
C SER A 462 16.46 -3.56 -25.02
N PRO A 463 16.62 -3.71 -26.35
CA PRO A 463 17.49 -4.73 -26.95
C PRO A 463 18.96 -4.60 -26.54
N GLU A 464 19.42 -3.41 -26.18
CA GLU A 464 20.78 -3.15 -25.70
C GLU A 464 21.11 -3.92 -24.41
N ILE A 465 20.12 -4.18 -23.55
CA ILE A 465 20.30 -4.94 -22.30
C ILE A 465 20.44 -6.42 -22.62
N THR A 466 19.57 -6.95 -23.49
CA THR A 466 19.69 -8.33 -23.99
C THR A 466 21.02 -8.53 -24.71
N GLY A 467 21.45 -7.56 -25.53
CA GLY A 467 22.74 -7.57 -26.21
C GLY A 467 23.92 -7.63 -25.24
N PHE A 468 23.89 -6.83 -24.17
CA PHE A 468 24.90 -6.88 -23.10
C PHE A 468 24.96 -8.26 -22.43
N ILE A 469 23.81 -8.80 -21.99
CA ILE A 469 23.77 -10.09 -21.30
C ILE A 469 24.29 -11.20 -22.22
N MET A 470 23.81 -11.28 -23.46
CA MET A 470 24.28 -12.29 -24.41
C MET A 470 25.77 -12.14 -24.74
N GLY A 471 26.29 -10.90 -24.77
CA GLY A 471 27.71 -10.61 -24.93
C GLY A 471 28.55 -11.12 -23.74
N GLU A 472 28.10 -10.88 -22.50
CA GLU A 472 28.74 -11.41 -21.30
C GLU A 472 28.73 -12.94 -21.30
N LEU A 473 27.57 -13.56 -21.57
CA LEU A 473 27.43 -15.01 -21.59
C LEU A 473 28.39 -15.66 -22.59
N LYS A 474 28.48 -15.14 -23.82
CA LYS A 474 29.37 -15.68 -24.85
C LYS A 474 30.86 -15.47 -24.56
N SER A 475 31.23 -14.40 -23.87
CA SER A 475 32.63 -14.03 -23.66
C SER A 475 33.23 -14.63 -22.39
N CYS A 476 32.43 -14.83 -21.34
CA CYS A 476 32.93 -15.21 -20.02
C CYS A 476 32.19 -16.38 -19.36
N TYR A 477 31.15 -16.95 -19.99
CA TYR A 477 30.39 -18.04 -19.38
C TYR A 477 30.26 -19.24 -20.31
N LYS A 478 30.04 -20.40 -19.72
CA LYS A 478 29.69 -21.64 -20.43
C LYS A 478 28.36 -22.15 -19.90
N GLN A 479 27.44 -22.49 -20.80
CA GLN A 479 26.20 -23.15 -20.42
C GLN A 479 26.50 -24.53 -19.81
N VAL A 480 25.98 -24.77 -18.61
CA VAL A 480 26.18 -26.02 -17.85
C VAL A 480 24.90 -26.83 -17.69
N SER A 481 23.74 -26.20 -17.83
CA SER A 481 22.44 -26.88 -17.82
C SER A 481 21.39 -26.09 -18.60
N SER A 482 20.32 -26.79 -18.99
CA SER A 482 19.14 -26.23 -19.65
C SER A 482 17.89 -27.00 -19.21
N PHE A 483 16.85 -26.25 -18.89
CA PHE A 483 15.50 -26.72 -18.58
C PHE A 483 14.49 -26.04 -19.51
N SER A 484 13.19 -26.33 -19.38
CA SER A 484 12.17 -25.98 -20.38
C SER A 484 12.15 -24.50 -20.82
N ASP A 485 12.36 -23.56 -19.90
CA ASP A 485 12.49 -22.11 -20.20
C ASP A 485 13.56 -21.46 -19.31
N TRP A 486 14.60 -22.22 -18.96
CA TRP A 486 15.67 -21.74 -18.09
C TRP A 486 17.01 -22.31 -18.50
N GLU A 487 18.04 -21.46 -18.49
CA GLU A 487 19.41 -21.83 -18.81
C GLU A 487 20.33 -21.44 -17.65
N ILE A 488 21.31 -22.28 -17.36
CA ILE A 488 22.32 -22.01 -16.33
C ILE A 488 23.68 -21.90 -17.01
N TRP A 489 24.34 -20.78 -16.74
CA TRP A 489 25.63 -20.41 -17.33
C TRP A 489 26.64 -20.17 -16.22
N GLN A 490 27.75 -20.90 -16.22
CA GLN A 490 28.80 -20.82 -15.21
C GLN A 490 29.97 -19.96 -15.71
N LYS A 491 30.53 -19.11 -14.84
CA LYS A 491 31.69 -18.28 -15.14
C LYS A 491 32.87 -19.16 -15.54
N SER A 492 33.43 -18.90 -16.72
CA SER A 492 34.59 -19.60 -17.29
C SER A 492 35.78 -18.67 -17.53
N CYS A 493 35.59 -17.35 -17.52
CA CYS A 493 36.71 -16.40 -17.55
C CYS A 493 37.35 -16.20 -16.17
N SER A 494 38.66 -15.94 -16.17
CA SER A 494 39.46 -15.63 -14.98
C SER A 494 38.91 -14.42 -14.24
#